data_AF-A0A936BQ89-F1
#
_entry.id   AF-A0A936BQ89-F1
#
_cell.length_a   1.000
_cell.length_b   1.000
_cell.length_c   1.000
_cell.angle_alpha   90.00
_cell.angle_beta   90.00
_cell.angle_gamma   90.00
#
_symmetry.space_group_name_H-M   'P 1'
#
loop_
_entity.id
_entity.type
_entity.pdbx_description
1 polymer ?
#
loop_
_entity_poly.entity_id
_entity_poly.type
_entity_poly.pdbx_seq_one_letter_code
_entity_poly.pdbx_strand_id
1 'polypeptide(L)'
;MNTRIRFLILMLAAVGGIAATSLQGATRPHAVAYPVSKIVEGNTPLVTVGVTQNKVRHHLGQPDRQIWPNVWIYGGFTADLVRARADGCNTLVVTFEQDRVADLKLINPRGTRVLLASSHRGDIGRKKVFIAAR
;
A
#
# COMPACT_ATOMS: atom_id res chain seq x y z
N MET A 1 -18.47 -46.68 66.67
CA MET A 1 -17.97 -47.83 65.89
C MET A 1 -18.90 -48.02 64.70
N ASN A 2 -18.34 -48.34 63.52
CA ASN A 2 -18.98 -48.62 62.22
C ASN A 2 -18.99 -47.49 61.18
N THR A 3 -17.80 -47.09 60.74
CA THR A 3 -17.55 -46.51 59.41
C THR A 3 -17.46 -47.65 58.38
N ARG A 4 -18.39 -47.70 57.44
CA ARG A 4 -18.22 -48.45 56.18
C ARG A 4 -18.56 -47.53 55.03
N ILE A 5 -17.55 -46.86 54.48
CA ILE A 5 -17.69 -46.12 53.21
C ILE A 5 -16.74 -46.77 52.22
N ARG A 6 -17.36 -47.23 51.13
CA ARG A 6 -16.82 -48.14 50.13
C ARG A 6 -15.97 -47.36 49.13
N PHE A 7 -14.85 -47.97 48.75
CA PHE A 7 -14.05 -47.64 47.57
C PHE A 7 -14.92 -47.58 46.31
N LEU A 8 -14.82 -46.50 45.55
CA LEU A 8 -15.26 -46.44 44.16
C LEU A 8 -14.36 -45.45 43.42
N ILE A 9 -13.23 -45.98 42.93
CA ILE A 9 -12.34 -45.28 42.00
C ILE A 9 -12.99 -45.37 40.63
N LEU A 10 -13.57 -44.26 40.17
CA LEU A 10 -14.05 -44.11 38.80
C LEU A 10 -13.03 -43.27 38.03
N MET A 11 -12.21 -43.98 37.25
CA MET A 11 -11.47 -43.44 36.11
C MET A 11 -12.45 -42.82 35.11
N LEU A 12 -12.27 -41.54 34.79
CA LEU A 12 -12.82 -40.97 33.56
C LEU A 12 -11.72 -40.23 32.81
N ALA A 13 -11.25 -40.86 31.75
CA ALA A 13 -10.37 -40.30 30.75
C ALA A 13 -11.16 -39.38 29.80
N ALA A 14 -10.59 -38.23 29.45
CA ALA A 14 -10.60 -37.65 28.10
C ALA A 14 -9.95 -36.25 28.13
N VAL A 15 -8.62 -36.17 28.06
CA VAL A 15 -7.93 -34.95 27.63
C VAL A 15 -8.03 -34.94 26.10
N GLY A 16 -9.10 -34.35 25.58
CA GLY A 16 -9.37 -34.26 24.15
C GLY A 16 -9.85 -32.85 23.81
N GLY A 17 -8.93 -31.99 23.40
CA GLY A 17 -9.26 -30.62 23.01
C GLY A 17 -8.03 -29.89 22.50
N ILE A 18 -7.43 -30.39 21.42
CA ILE A 18 -6.47 -29.59 20.65
C ILE A 18 -7.29 -28.49 19.98
N ALA A 19 -7.36 -27.32 20.60
CA ALA A 19 -7.85 -26.12 19.95
C ALA A 19 -6.79 -25.66 18.93
N ALA A 20 -6.71 -26.37 17.80
CA ALA A 20 -6.02 -25.89 16.61
C ALA A 20 -6.94 -24.88 15.92
N THR A 21 -7.15 -23.71 16.54
CA THR A 21 -7.56 -22.54 15.78
C THR A 21 -6.34 -22.12 14.98
N SER A 22 -6.26 -22.61 13.73
CA SER A 22 -5.35 -22.07 12.75
C SER A 22 -5.57 -20.56 12.74
N LEU A 23 -4.56 -19.81 13.18
CA LEU A 23 -4.45 -18.39 12.92
C LEU A 23 -4.43 -18.28 11.39
N GLN A 24 -5.59 -18.12 10.79
CA GLN A 24 -5.70 -17.48 9.48
C GLN A 24 -5.24 -16.06 9.73
N GLY A 25 -3.92 -15.86 9.62
CA GLY A 25 -3.32 -14.54 9.54
C GLY A 25 -3.94 -13.88 8.31
N ALA A 26 -5.04 -13.17 8.51
CA ALA A 26 -5.59 -12.27 7.53
C ALA A 26 -4.45 -11.35 7.14
N THR A 27 -3.85 -11.61 5.98
CA THR A 27 -2.72 -10.85 5.49
C THR A 27 -3.25 -9.46 5.25
N ARG A 28 -3.05 -8.56 6.21
CA ARG A 28 -3.58 -7.20 6.12
C ARG A 28 -2.98 -6.60 4.85
N PRO A 29 -3.79 -6.00 3.96
CA PRO A 29 -3.26 -5.38 2.75
C PRO A 29 -2.25 -4.31 3.18
N HIS A 30 -0.99 -4.52 2.79
CA HIS A 30 0.14 -3.65 3.10
C HIS A 30 0.18 -2.47 2.12
N ALA A 31 1.02 -1.48 2.39
CA ALA A 31 1.27 -0.41 1.41
C ALA A 31 1.99 -1.01 0.20
N VAL A 32 1.41 -0.87 -0.99
CA VAL A 32 1.98 -1.37 -2.24
C VAL A 32 2.13 -0.24 -3.23
N ALA A 33 3.22 -0.27 -3.99
CA ALA A 33 3.51 0.62 -5.09
C ALA A 33 4.04 -0.18 -6.28
N TYR A 34 3.45 0.02 -7.45
CA TYR A 34 3.89 -0.58 -8.71
C TYR A 34 4.47 0.50 -9.61
N PRO A 35 5.66 0.28 -10.19
CA PRO A 35 6.21 1.20 -11.18
C PRO A 35 5.33 1.22 -12.44
N VAL A 36 5.22 2.40 -13.05
CA VAL A 36 4.46 2.64 -14.28
C VAL A 36 5.40 3.22 -15.32
N SER A 37 5.44 2.64 -16.51
CA SER A 37 6.28 3.16 -17.60
C SER A 37 5.61 4.29 -18.37
N LYS A 38 4.29 4.22 -18.54
CA LYS A 38 3.49 5.18 -19.29
C LYS A 38 2.05 5.22 -18.80
N ILE A 39 1.41 6.38 -18.99
CA ILE A 39 -0.03 6.59 -18.84
C ILE A 39 -0.60 6.73 -20.25
N VAL A 40 -1.69 6.01 -20.51
CA VAL A 40 -2.35 6.01 -21.82
C VAL A 40 -3.82 6.38 -21.68
N GLU A 41 -4.35 7.04 -22.70
CA GLU A 41 -5.79 7.19 -22.91
C GLU A 41 -6.13 6.50 -24.24
N GLY A 42 -6.90 5.41 -24.16
CA GLY A 42 -7.00 4.46 -25.27
C GLY A 42 -5.62 3.90 -25.64
N ASN A 43 -5.18 4.14 -26.88
CA ASN A 43 -3.86 3.72 -27.38
C ASN A 43 -2.82 4.86 -27.40
N THR A 44 -3.18 6.05 -26.93
CA THR A 44 -2.30 7.24 -27.02
C THR A 44 -1.52 7.43 -25.71
N PRO A 45 -0.17 7.45 -25.75
CA PRO A 45 0.63 7.75 -24.57
C PRO A 45 0.52 9.25 -24.22
N LEU A 46 0.09 9.55 -23.00
CA LEU A 46 -0.06 10.91 -22.50
C LEU A 46 1.14 11.36 -21.67
N VAL A 47 1.62 10.48 -20.79
CA VAL A 47 2.70 10.80 -19.85
C VAL A 47 3.65 9.62 -19.73
N THR A 48 4.94 9.91 -19.84
CA THR A 48 6.06 8.99 -19.62
C THR A 48 7.15 9.71 -18.83
N VAL A 49 8.18 8.98 -18.40
CA VAL A 49 9.41 9.58 -17.87
C VAL A 49 9.97 10.59 -18.89
N GLY A 50 10.48 11.72 -18.38
CA GLY A 50 11.05 12.84 -19.15
C GLY A 50 10.06 13.92 -19.58
N VAL A 51 8.75 13.66 -19.49
CA VAL A 51 7.69 14.65 -19.80
C VAL A 51 7.73 15.81 -18.79
N THR A 52 7.49 17.04 -19.23
CA THR A 52 7.55 18.22 -18.34
C THR A 52 6.34 18.33 -17.43
N GLN A 53 6.46 19.00 -16.28
CA GLN A 53 5.32 19.26 -15.38
C GLN A 53 4.15 19.94 -16.11
N ASN A 54 4.45 20.88 -17.01
CA ASN A 54 3.42 21.57 -17.77
C ASN A 54 2.63 20.62 -18.69
N LYS A 55 3.32 19.71 -19.38
CA LYS A 55 2.65 18.69 -20.21
C LYS A 55 1.83 17.72 -19.37
N VAL A 56 2.35 17.29 -18.21
CA VAL A 56 1.58 16.44 -17.29
C VAL A 56 0.29 17.15 -16.88
N ARG A 57 0.35 18.43 -16.52
CA ARG A 57 -0.82 19.22 -16.13
C ARG A 57 -1.81 19.44 -17.27
N HIS A 58 -1.30 19.60 -18.49
CA HIS A 58 -2.13 19.72 -19.68
C HIS A 58 -2.94 18.43 -19.95
N HIS A 59 -2.32 17.26 -19.77
CA HIS A 59 -2.96 15.98 -20.04
C HIS A 59 -3.81 15.44 -18.88
N LEU A 60 -3.35 15.60 -17.63
CA LEU A 60 -3.99 15.01 -16.45
C LEU A 60 -4.78 16.03 -15.62
N GLY A 61 -4.70 17.32 -15.95
CA GLY A 61 -5.30 18.38 -15.16
C GLY A 61 -4.49 18.74 -13.91
N GLN A 62 -5.17 19.31 -12.92
CA GLN A 62 -4.55 19.61 -11.62
C GLN A 62 -4.44 18.33 -10.78
N PRO A 63 -3.35 18.15 -10.01
CA PRO A 63 -3.28 17.03 -9.09
C PRO A 63 -4.32 17.17 -7.98
N ASP A 64 -4.94 16.05 -7.60
CA ASP A 64 -5.84 15.99 -6.44
C ASP A 64 -5.12 16.45 -5.16
N ARG A 65 -3.83 16.14 -5.08
CA ARG A 65 -2.97 16.63 -4.02
C ARG A 65 -1.53 16.78 -4.49
N GLN A 66 -0.96 17.94 -4.18
CA GLN A 66 0.47 18.19 -4.30
C GLN A 66 1.13 18.03 -2.93
N ILE A 67 1.95 16.99 -2.77
CA ILE A 67 2.57 16.67 -1.49
C ILE A 67 3.85 17.48 -1.28
N TRP A 68 4.63 17.61 -2.34
CA TRP A 68 5.82 18.46 -2.43
C TRP A 68 5.78 19.18 -3.78
N PRO A 69 6.59 20.24 -3.99
CA PRO A 69 6.69 20.92 -5.28
C PRO A 69 6.89 19.95 -6.46
N ASN A 70 7.57 18.83 -6.22
CA ASN A 70 7.92 17.83 -7.20
C ASN A 70 7.22 16.46 -7.01
N VAL A 71 6.18 16.34 -6.17
CA VAL A 71 5.44 15.07 -6.01
C VAL A 71 3.94 15.34 -6.04
N TRP A 72 3.29 14.81 -7.07
CA TRP A 72 1.88 15.04 -7.37
C TRP A 72 1.10 13.72 -7.30
N ILE A 73 -0.13 13.80 -6.82
CA ILE A 73 -1.04 12.66 -6.69
C ILE A 73 -2.29 12.89 -7.52
N TYR A 74 -2.70 11.84 -8.23
CA TYR A 74 -3.96 11.78 -8.97
C TYR A 74 -4.68 10.46 -8.66
N GLY A 75 -5.99 10.51 -8.49
CA GLY A 75 -6.87 9.36 -8.29
C GLY A 75 -7.58 8.93 -9.57
N GLY A 76 -8.30 7.81 -9.50
CA GLY A 76 -9.18 7.35 -10.58
C GLY A 76 -8.46 6.58 -11.70
N PHE A 77 -7.22 6.14 -11.49
CA PHE A 77 -6.49 5.36 -12.49
C PHE A 77 -6.85 3.88 -12.39
N THR A 78 -6.80 3.18 -13.53
CA THR A 78 -6.93 1.72 -13.57
C THR A 78 -5.60 1.11 -14.01
N ALA A 79 -5.08 0.19 -13.21
CA ALA A 79 -3.89 -0.58 -13.58
C ALA A 79 -4.21 -1.59 -14.67
N ASP A 80 -3.34 -1.70 -15.68
CA ASP A 80 -3.39 -2.78 -16.67
C ASP A 80 -3.00 -4.12 -16.04
N LEU A 81 -1.98 -4.10 -15.18
CA LEU A 81 -1.51 -5.29 -14.47
C LEU A 81 -2.59 -5.83 -13.50
N VAL A 82 -2.99 -7.09 -13.70
CA VAL A 82 -3.99 -7.81 -12.89
C VAL A 82 -3.67 -7.73 -11.40
N ARG A 83 -2.40 -7.89 -11.01
CA ARG A 83 -1.98 -7.85 -9.61
C ARG A 83 -2.18 -6.47 -8.96
N ALA A 84 -1.77 -5.41 -9.66
CA ALA A 84 -1.96 -4.04 -9.18
C ALA A 84 -3.45 -3.69 -9.05
N ARG A 85 -4.29 -4.20 -9.97
CA ARG A 85 -5.75 -4.07 -9.87
C ARG A 85 -6.31 -4.83 -8.66
N ALA A 86 -5.86 -6.06 -8.42
CA ALA A 86 -6.26 -6.86 -7.26
C ALA A 86 -5.86 -6.21 -5.93
N ASP A 87 -4.71 -5.52 -5.90
CA ASP A 87 -4.25 -4.75 -4.73
C ASP A 87 -4.97 -3.39 -4.56
N GLY A 88 -5.92 -3.07 -5.45
CA GLY A 88 -6.68 -1.83 -5.43
C GLY A 88 -5.84 -0.59 -5.75
N CYS A 89 -4.77 -0.73 -6.53
CA CYS A 89 -3.94 0.39 -6.94
C CYS A 89 -4.66 1.25 -7.99
N ASN A 90 -5.19 2.39 -7.55
CA ASN A 90 -5.94 3.33 -8.39
C ASN A 90 -5.45 4.79 -8.26
N THR A 91 -4.38 5.00 -7.50
CA THR A 91 -3.81 6.32 -7.22
C THR A 91 -2.46 6.40 -7.90
N LEU A 92 -2.31 7.33 -8.83
CA LEU A 92 -1.06 7.65 -9.50
C LEU A 92 -0.25 8.64 -8.66
N VAL A 93 1.03 8.35 -8.49
CA VAL A 93 2.03 9.28 -7.98
C VAL A 93 3.00 9.63 -9.09
N VAL A 94 3.18 10.92 -9.32
CA VAL A 94 4.14 11.47 -10.28
C VAL A 94 5.23 12.20 -9.51
N THR A 95 6.48 11.76 -9.65
CA THR A 95 7.64 12.42 -9.08
C THR A 95 8.42 13.13 -10.17
N PHE A 96 8.84 14.36 -9.89
CA PHE A 96 9.59 15.19 -10.82
C PHE A 96 11.03 15.44 -10.33
N GLU A 97 11.95 15.51 -11.28
CA GLU A 97 13.30 16.04 -11.10
C GLU A 97 13.57 17.02 -12.25
N GLN A 98 14.11 18.20 -11.92
CA GLN A 98 14.41 19.25 -12.92
C GLN A 98 13.23 19.54 -13.87
N ASP A 99 12.02 19.70 -13.32
CA ASP A 99 10.77 19.96 -14.05
C ASP A 99 10.28 18.82 -14.97
N ARG A 100 10.90 17.64 -14.89
CA ARG A 100 10.54 16.47 -15.72
C ARG A 100 10.15 15.27 -14.88
N VAL A 101 9.23 14.46 -15.39
CA VAL A 101 8.83 13.21 -14.75
C VAL A 101 10.06 12.32 -14.61
N ALA A 102 10.41 12.00 -13.36
CA ALA A 102 11.49 11.07 -13.03
C ALA A 102 10.96 9.69 -12.70
N ASP A 103 9.78 9.61 -12.07
CA ASP A 103 9.18 8.36 -11.63
C ASP A 103 7.64 8.44 -11.65
N LEU A 104 7.02 7.31 -11.99
CA LEU A 104 5.57 7.11 -12.02
C LEU A 104 5.24 5.83 -11.28
N LYS A 105 4.31 5.92 -10.32
CA LYS A 105 3.89 4.77 -9.52
C LYS A 105 2.38 4.72 -9.37
N LEU A 106 1.82 3.51 -9.43
CA LEU A 106 0.45 3.24 -8.99
C LEU A 106 0.49 2.65 -7.59
N ILE A 107 -0.22 3.31 -6.67
CA ILE A 107 -0.25 2.93 -5.26
C ILE A 107 -1.68 2.61 -4.82
N ASN A 108 -1.79 1.76 -3.81
CA ASN A 108 -3.07 1.47 -3.16
C ASN A 108 -3.43 2.52 -2.08
N PRO A 109 -4.67 2.50 -1.55
CA PRO A 109 -5.09 3.47 -0.51
C PRO A 109 -4.25 3.44 0.77
N ARG A 110 -3.56 2.32 1.07
CA ARG A 110 -2.63 2.23 2.21
C ARG A 110 -1.30 2.94 1.89
N GLY A 111 -0.75 2.75 0.70
CA GLY A 111 0.42 3.49 0.22
C GLY A 111 0.18 5.00 0.22
N THR A 112 -1.01 5.43 -0.20
CA THR A 112 -1.40 6.86 -0.19
C THR A 112 -1.36 7.43 1.21
N ARG A 113 -1.89 6.71 2.21
CA ARG A 113 -1.84 7.13 3.62
C ARG A 113 -0.41 7.24 4.15
N VAL A 114 0.47 6.30 3.81
CA VAL A 114 1.88 6.35 4.22
C VAL A 114 2.57 7.57 3.62
N LEU A 115 2.37 7.82 2.32
CA LEU A 115 2.97 8.95 1.61
C LEU A 115 2.49 10.31 2.15
N LEU A 116 1.22 10.40 2.54
CA LEU A 116 0.67 11.60 3.15
C LEU A 116 1.16 11.81 4.58
N ALA A 117 1.32 10.75 5.36
CA ALA A 117 1.86 10.84 6.72
C ALA A 117 3.33 11.27 6.72
N SER A 118 4.13 10.83 5.73
CA SER A 118 5.54 11.25 5.61
C SER A 118 5.69 12.70 5.16
N SER A 119 4.76 13.23 4.36
CA SER A 119 4.71 14.65 4.03
C SER A 119 4.50 15.54 5.25
N HIS A 120 3.49 15.22 6.06
CA HIS A 120 3.21 15.98 7.28
C HIS A 120 4.38 15.92 8.28
N ARG A 121 5.09 14.78 8.31
CA ARG A 121 6.29 14.62 9.14
C ARG A 121 7.51 15.39 8.58
N GLY A 122 7.61 15.53 7.26
CA GLY A 122 8.68 16.29 6.60
C GLY A 122 8.67 17.79 6.95
N ASP A 123 7.50 18.34 7.29
CA ASP A 123 7.34 19.70 7.82
C ASP A 123 7.84 19.82 9.27
N ILE A 124 7.78 18.74 10.05
CA ILE A 124 8.15 18.72 11.48
C ILE A 124 9.64 18.37 11.69
N GLY A 125 10.37 17.98 10.65
CA GLY A 125 11.79 17.74 10.79
C GLY A 125 12.43 17.18 9.52
N ARG A 126 13.21 18.02 8.83
CA ARG A 126 14.18 17.59 7.83
C ARG A 126 15.24 16.69 8.47
N LYS A 127 14.96 15.39 8.67
CA LYS A 127 15.99 14.37 8.68
C LYS A 127 15.98 13.71 7.31
N LYS A 128 16.93 14.12 6.47
CA LYS A 128 17.27 13.47 5.21
C LYS A 128 17.69 12.04 5.52
N VAL A 129 16.77 11.09 5.39
CA VAL A 129 17.10 9.66 5.42
C VAL A 129 17.10 9.20 3.97
N PHE A 130 18.30 9.08 3.40
CA PHE A 130 18.52 8.43 2.12
C PHE A 130 18.46 6.92 2.36
N ILE A 131 17.48 6.24 1.78
CA ILE A 131 17.50 4.77 1.65
C ILE A 131 17.78 4.49 0.19
N ALA A 132 19.02 4.11 -0.12
CA ALA A 132 19.38 3.55 -1.42
C ALA A 132 18.79 2.12 -1.50
N ALA A 133 17.99 1.86 -2.53
CA ALA A 133 17.60 0.51 -2.89
C ALA A 133 18.76 -0.14 -3.66
N ARG A 134 19.06 -1.40 -3.34
CA ARG A 134 20.01 -2.27 -4.06
C ARG A 134 19.53 -2.58 -5.47
#